data_AF-A0A366WGX1-F1
#
_entry.id   AF-A0A366WGX1-F1
#
_cell.length_a   1.000
_cell.length_b   1.000
_cell.length_c   1.000
_cell.angle_alpha   90.00
_cell.angle_beta   90.00
_cell.angle_gamma   90.00
#
_symmetry.space_group_name_H-M   'P 1'
#
loop_
_entity.id
_entity.type
_entity.pdbx_description
1 polymer ?
#
loop_
_entity_poly.entity_id
_entity_poly.type
_entity_poly.pdbx_seq_one_letter_code
_entity_poly.pdbx_strand_id
1 'polypeptide(L)' 'MGGIGIWQLVIIAVIVVLLFGTKKLRGIGGDLGGAIKGFKKAVKDEDSSAVNSDKKAPESLKAEKSEQKD' A
#
# COMPACT_ATOMS: atom_id res chain seq x y z
N MET A 1 32.16 9.26 14.57
CA MET A 1 30.76 9.62 14.90
C MET A 1 29.86 8.61 14.23
N GLY A 2 29.30 7.67 15.00
CA GLY A 2 28.53 6.54 14.47
C GLY A 2 27.14 7.00 14.02
N GLY A 3 26.83 6.81 12.75
CA GLY A 3 25.50 7.10 12.20
C GLY A 3 24.45 6.10 12.68
N ILE A 4 23.19 6.52 12.61
CA ILE A 4 22.04 5.64 12.88
C ILE A 4 21.99 4.60 11.77
N GLY A 5 22.26 3.34 12.11
CA GLY A 5 22.18 2.22 11.19
C GLY A 5 20.76 1.68 11.05
N ILE A 6 20.56 0.89 10.00
CA ILE A 6 19.27 0.26 9.68
C ILE A 6 18.78 -0.61 10.85
N TRP A 7 19.70 -1.30 11.54
CA TRP A 7 19.38 -2.15 12.70
C TRP A 7 18.81 -1.36 13.88
N GLN A 8 19.31 -0.15 14.14
CA GLN A 8 18.80 0.73 15.19
C GLN A 8 17.39 1.24 14.85
N LEU A 9 17.13 1.57 13.58
CA LEU A 9 15.80 1.99 13.13
C LEU A 9 14.74 0.89 13.32
N VAL A 10 15.08 -0.38 13.05
CA VAL A 10 14.16 -1.51 13.27
C VAL A 10 13.82 -1.65 14.75
N ILE A 11 14.81 -1.55 15.64
CA ILE A 11 14.58 -1.62 17.09
C ILE A 11 13.65 -0.49 17.57
N ILE A 12 13.88 0.74 17.09
CA ILE A 12 13.02 1.89 17.42
C ILE A 12 11.60 1.65 16.88
N ALA A 13 11.46 1.16 15.66
CA ALA A 13 10.16 0.85 15.06
C ALA A 13 9.39 -0.20 15.87
N VAL A 14 10.06 -1.24 16.37
CA VAL A 14 9.43 -2.25 17.25
C VAL A 14 8.92 -1.61 18.54
N ILE A 15 9.70 -0.74 19.18
CA ILE A 15 9.28 -0.05 20.40
C ILE A 15 8.05 0.82 20.12
N VAL A 16 8.06 1.61 19.04
CA VAL A 16 6.90 2.43 18.64
C VAL A 16 5.66 1.55 18.41
N VAL A 17 5.82 0.40 17.75
CA VAL A 17 4.71 -0.53 17.52
C VAL A 17 4.15 -1.10 18.82
N LEU A 18 5.00 -1.39 19.81
CA LEU A 18 4.56 -1.86 21.12
C LEU A 18 3.84 -0.77 21.92
N LEU A 19 4.30 0.48 21.86
CA LEU A 19 3.69 1.62 22.58
C LEU A 19 2.32 2.01 22.00
N PHE A 20 2.23 2.13 20.68
CA PHE A 20 1.00 2.56 20.02
C PHE A 20 0.05 1.40 19.68
N GLY A 21 0.57 0.17 19.68
CA GLY A 21 -0.15 -1.04 19.30
C GLY A 21 -0.38 -1.15 17.79
N THR A 22 -0.41 -2.39 17.28
CA THR A 22 -0.60 -2.66 15.84
C THR A 22 -1.95 -2.16 15.30
N LYS A 23 -2.97 -2.02 16.16
CA LYS A 23 -4.33 -1.63 15.77
C LYS A 23 -4.41 -0.16 15.32
N LYS A 24 -3.77 0.77 16.06
CA LYS A 24 -3.70 2.19 15.68
C LYS A 24 -2.75 2.41 14.49
N LEU A 25 -1.59 1.75 14.50
CA LEU A 25 -0.62 1.82 13.40
C LEU A 25 -1.18 1.27 12.09
N ARG A 26 -2.00 0.22 12.12
CA ARG A 26 -2.63 -0.34 10.92
C ARG A 26 -3.72 0.56 10.33
N GLY A 27 -4.48 1.27 11.15
CA GLY A 27 -5.43 2.27 10.69
C GLY A 27 -4.72 3.41 9.94
N ILE A 28 -3.84 4.12 10.66
CA ILE A 28 -3.11 5.28 10.12
C ILE A 28 -2.15 4.87 8.99
N GLY A 29 -1.47 3.72 9.13
CA GLY A 29 -0.56 3.19 8.13
C GLY A 29 -1.27 2.68 6.87
N GLY A 30 -2.53 2.26 6.97
CA GLY A 30 -3.37 1.94 5.81
C GLY A 30 -3.65 3.17 4.96
N ASP A 31 -4.04 4.27 5.59
CA ASP A 31 -4.37 5.53 4.92
C ASP A 31 -3.13 6.19 4.31
N LEU A 32 -2.05 6.33 5.10
CA LEU A 32 -0.77 6.85 4.59
C LEU A 32 -0.16 5.91 3.54
N GLY A 33 -0.21 4.60 3.76
CA GLY A 33 0.33 3.62 2.84
C GLY A 33 -0.41 3.61 1.50
N GLY A 34 -1.74 3.79 1.52
CA GLY A 34 -2.56 3.96 0.32
C GLY A 34 -2.17 5.20 -0.48
N ALA A 35 -2.03 6.35 0.19
CA ALA A 35 -1.62 7.60 -0.44
C ALA A 35 -0.20 7.51 -1.05
N ILE A 36 0.76 6.95 -0.31
CA ILE A 36 2.13 6.77 -0.80
C ILE A 36 2.18 5.74 -1.95
N LYS A 37 1.35 4.71 -1.93
CA LYS A 37 1.25 3.72 -3.03
C LYS A 37 0.73 4.35 -4.32
N GLY A 38 -0.29 5.21 -4.21
CA GLY A 38 -0.81 5.99 -5.34
C GLY A 38 0.24 6.96 -5.90
N PHE A 39 0.93 7.67 -5.02
CA PHE A 39 2.03 8.57 -5.39
C PHE A 39 3.17 7.81 -6.10
N LYS A 40 3.64 6.70 -5.53
CA LYS A 40 4.69 5.89 -6.16
C LYS A 40 4.24 5.34 -7.52
N LYS A 41 2.96 4.97 -7.66
CA LYS A 41 2.42 4.47 -8.93
C LYS A 41 2.36 5.59 -9.97
N ALA A 42 1.89 6.78 -9.61
CA ALA A 42 1.85 7.93 -10.52
C ALA A 42 3.26 8.36 -10.97
N VAL A 43 4.21 8.46 -10.03
CA VAL A 43 5.61 8.78 -10.35
C VAL A 43 6.22 7.71 -11.26
N LYS A 44 5.95 6.43 -10.98
CA LYS A 44 6.46 5.33 -11.79
C LYS A 44 5.76 5.23 -13.16
N ASP A 45 4.47 5.57 -13.27
CA ASP A 45 3.74 5.60 -14.54
C ASP A 45 4.21 6.77 -15.41
N GLU A 46 4.54 7.94 -14.83
CA GLU A 46 5.20 9.05 -15.56
C GLU A 46 6.58 8.62 -16.10
N ASP A 47 7.38 7.89 -15.30
CA ASP A 47 8.66 7.32 -15.75
C ASP A 47 8.49 6.15 -16.75
N SER A 48 7.39 5.39 -16.65
CA SER A 48 7.11 4.21 -17.49
C SER A 48 6.23 4.52 -18.71
N SER A 49 5.68 5.73 -18.85
CA SER A 49 4.99 6.19 -20.06
C SER A 49 5.95 6.38 -21.25
N ALA A 50 7.26 6.23 -21.04
CA ALA A 50 8.23 6.01 -22.12
C ALA A 50 8.33 4.54 -22.56
N VAL A 51 7.88 3.55 -21.75
CA VAL A 51 8.09 2.11 -21.99
C VAL A 51 6.96 1.26 -21.34
N ASN A 52 5.96 0.86 -22.13
CA ASN A 52 4.91 -0.15 -21.86
C ASN A 52 3.71 0.22 -20.97
N SER A 53 2.66 0.72 -21.61
CA SER A 53 1.27 0.51 -21.18
C SER A 53 0.90 -0.97 -21.31
N ASP A 54 0.68 -1.67 -20.20
CA ASP A 54 -0.25 -2.82 -20.06
C ASP A 54 0.11 -3.63 -18.80
N LYS A 55 -0.63 -3.41 -17.69
CA LYS A 55 -1.05 -4.49 -16.77
C LYS A 55 -1.97 -4.01 -15.65
N LYS A 56 -3.21 -4.53 -15.75
CA LYS A 56 -4.07 -5.03 -14.67
C LYS A 56 -4.53 -4.03 -13.59
N ALA A 57 -5.78 -3.60 -13.72
CA ALA A 57 -6.71 -3.55 -12.59
C ALA A 57 -7.59 -4.83 -12.60
N PRO A 58 -7.91 -5.40 -11.42
CA PRO A 58 -8.62 -6.66 -11.30
C PRO A 58 -10.13 -6.49 -11.49
N GLU A 59 -10.67 -7.29 -12.41
CA GLU A 59 -11.87 -8.13 -12.25
C GLU A 59 -12.88 -7.69 -11.17
N SER A 60 -13.80 -6.80 -11.53
CA SER A 60 -15.02 -6.51 -10.77
C SER A 60 -16.25 -6.80 -11.65
N LEU A 61 -16.50 -8.07 -11.97
CA LEU A 61 -17.74 -8.55 -12.59
C LEU A 61 -18.04 -9.99 -12.17
N LYS A 62 -18.50 -10.17 -10.93
CA LYS A 62 -19.24 -11.37 -10.51
C LYS A 62 -20.11 -11.03 -9.31
N ALA A 63 -21.39 -10.74 -9.57
CA ALA A 63 -22.56 -11.14 -8.78
C ALA A 63 -23.77 -10.26 -9.13
N GLU A 64 -24.33 -10.43 -10.33
CA GLU A 64 -25.76 -10.17 -10.54
C GLU A 64 -26.25 -11.01 -11.73
N LYS A 65 -26.70 -12.24 -11.45
CA LYS A 65 -27.67 -12.96 -12.30
C LYS A 65 -28.21 -14.17 -11.55
N SER A 66 -29.35 -14.01 -10.89
CA SER A 66 -30.37 -15.07 -10.76
C SER A 66 -31.65 -14.47 -10.18
N GLU A 67 -32.35 -13.69 -11.01
CA GLU A 67 -33.80 -13.52 -10.87
C GLU A 67 -34.40 -13.50 -12.28
N GLN A 68 -35.52 -14.23 -12.41
CA GLN A 68 -36.50 -14.24 -13.50
C GLN A 68 -36.32 -15.21 -14.71
N LYS A 69 -37.28 -16.16 -14.75
CA LYS A 69 -38.00 -16.76 -15.90
C LYS A 69 -37.18 -17.53 -16.95
N ASP A 70 -37.56 -18.72 -17.41
CA ASP A 70 -38.87 -19.41 -17.52
C ASP A 70 -38.71 -20.93 -17.31
#